data_AF-A0A1F6AV56-F1
#
_entry.id   AF-A0A1F6AV56-F1
#
_cell.length_a   1.000
_cell.length_b   1.000
_cell.length_c   1.000
_cell.angle_alpha   90.00
_cell.angle_beta   90.00
_cell.angle_gamma   90.00
#
_symmetry.space_group_name_H-M   'P 1'
#
loop_
_entity.id
_entity.type
_entity.pdbx_description
1 polymer ?
#
loop_
_entity_poly.entity_id
_entity_poly.type
_entity_poly.pdbx_seq_one_letter_code
_entity_poly.pdbx_strand_id
1 'polypeptide(L)' 'MISQEKLKSLKDKLAQYESKLAFKMKRYRGVIHESAASEMKHQEVMVLKAMVADLQKEIHMLENQP' A
#
# COMPACT_ATOMS: atom_id res chain seq x y z
N MET A 1 -19.45 -18.77 -0.43
CA MET A 1 -18.03 -19.16 -0.30
C MET A 1 -17.18 -17.99 -0.77
N ILE A 2 -16.41 -17.38 0.12
CA ILE A 2 -15.34 -16.46 -0.28
C ILE A 2 -14.33 -17.29 -1.07
N SER A 3 -14.00 -16.87 -2.29
CA SER A 3 -12.99 -17.58 -3.06
C SER A 3 -11.65 -17.42 -2.33
N GLN A 4 -11.11 -18.53 -1.82
CA GLN A 4 -9.77 -18.57 -1.23
C GLN A 4 -8.72 -18.01 -2.21
N GLU A 5 -8.96 -18.13 -3.50
CA GLU A 5 -8.12 -17.55 -4.55
C GLU A 5 -8.18 -16.02 -4.54
N LYS A 6 -9.35 -15.41 -4.31
CA LYS A 6 -9.48 -13.95 -4.16
C LYS A 6 -8.70 -13.46 -2.95
N LEU A 7 -8.86 -14.12 -1.80
CA LEU A 7 -8.14 -13.75 -0.57
C LEU A 7 -6.62 -13.88 -0.76
N LYS A 8 -6.17 -14.97 -1.38
CA LYS A 8 -4.75 -15.17 -1.73
C LYS A 8 -4.25 -14.06 -2.64
N SER A 9 -4.97 -13.74 -3.72
CA SER A 9 -4.57 -12.69 -4.66
C SER A 9 -4.45 -11.32 -3.98
N LEU A 10 -5.36 -10.99 -3.05
CA LEU A 10 -5.29 -9.75 -2.28
C LEU A 10 -4.06 -9.72 -1.37
N LYS A 11 -3.75 -10.82 -0.69
CA LYS A 11 -2.54 -10.94 0.14
C LYS A 11 -1.26 -10.82 -0.67
N ASP A 12 -1.21 -11.44 -1.86
CA ASP A 12 -0.06 -11.33 -2.77
C ASP A 12 0.13 -9.88 -3.25
N LYS A 13 -0.95 -9.19 -3.61
CA LYS A 13 -0.92 -7.76 -3.96
C LYS A 13 -0.48 -6.89 -2.79
N LEU A 14 -0.99 -7.16 -1.59
CA LEU A 14 -0.61 -6.44 -0.38
C LEU A 14 0.91 -6.54 -0.16
N ALA A 15 1.46 -7.75 -0.20
CA ALA A 15 2.91 -7.97 -0.03
C ALA A 15 3.74 -7.22 -1.08
N GLN A 16 3.28 -7.17 -2.34
CA GLN A 16 3.96 -6.40 -3.39
C GLN A 16 3.97 -4.89 -3.10
N TYR A 17 2.83 -4.33 -2.71
CA TYR A 17 2.73 -2.90 -2.39
C TYR A 17 3.48 -2.53 -1.11
N GLU A 18 3.45 -3.36 -0.09
CA GLU A 18 4.22 -3.19 1.15
C GLU A 18 5.73 -3.20 0.87
N SER A 19 6.21 -4.13 0.04
CA SER A 19 7.62 -4.18 -0.39
C SER A 19 8.02 -2.92 -1.16
N LYS A 20 7.18 -2.46 -2.09
CA LYS A 20 7.40 -1.23 -2.86
C LYS A 20 7.41 0.01 -1.96
N LEU A 21 6.48 0.09 -1.01
CA LEU A 21 6.42 1.17 -0.02
C LEU A 21 7.66 1.17 0.86
N ALA A 22 8.06 0.02 1.40
CA ALA A 22 9.26 -0.11 2.22
C ALA A 22 10.52 0.34 1.46
N PHE A 23 10.66 -0.06 0.19
CA PHE A 23 11.77 0.38 -0.65
C PHE A 23 11.81 1.90 -0.82
N LYS A 24 10.66 2.52 -1.16
CA LYS A 24 10.55 3.99 -1.32
C LYS A 24 10.80 4.72 -0.01
N MET A 25 10.39 4.14 1.12
CA MET A 25 10.56 4.73 2.45
C MET A 25 12.01 4.74 2.95
N LYS A 26 12.90 3.83 2.48
CA LYS A 26 14.31 3.74 2.95
C LYS A 26 15.08 5.07 2.91
N ARG A 27 14.75 5.97 1.98
CA ARG A 27 15.41 7.28 1.83
C ARG A 27 14.43 8.44 1.90
N TYR A 28 13.18 8.18 2.26
CA TYR A 28 12.16 9.20 2.36
C TYR A 28 12.25 9.87 3.73
N ARG A 29 12.50 11.19 3.74
CA ARG A 29 12.69 11.98 4.98
C ARG A 29 11.60 13.03 5.20
N GLY A 30 10.49 12.92 4.47
CA GLY A 30 9.47 13.96 4.41
C GLY A 30 9.45 14.67 3.06
N VAL A 31 8.56 15.65 2.93
CA VAL A 31 8.43 16.48 1.73
C VAL A 31 9.25 17.75 1.92
N ILE A 32 10.03 18.10 0.89
CA ILE A 32 10.63 19.42 0.74
C ILE A 32 9.71 20.19 -0.19
N HIS A 33 8.95 21.12 0.38
CA HIS A 33 8.13 22.04 -0.40
C HIS A 33 9.05 22.89 -1.29
N GLU A 34 8.58 23.25 -2.49
CA GLU A 34 9.35 23.97 -3.53
C GLU A 34 10.30 23.07 -4.36
N SER A 35 10.38 21.78 -4.05
CA SER A 35 11.04 20.80 -4.91
C SER A 35 10.01 19.89 -5.57
N ALA A 36 9.73 20.11 -6.85
CA ALA A 36 8.82 19.26 -7.63
C ALA A 36 9.19 17.77 -7.51
N ALA A 37 10.49 17.45 -7.56
CA ALA A 37 10.97 16.08 -7.40
C ALA A 37 10.69 15.50 -6.01
N SER A 38 10.73 16.33 -4.96
CA SER A 38 10.39 15.89 -3.60
C SER A 38 8.89 15.72 -3.42
N GLU A 39 8.08 16.60 -4.00
CA GLU A 39 6.62 16.53 -3.93
C GLU A 39 6.10 15.30 -4.66
N MET A 40 6.62 15.00 -5.85
CA MET A 40 6.29 13.77 -6.58
C MET A 40 6.63 12.52 -5.75
N LYS A 41 7.82 12.46 -5.14
CA LYS A 41 8.20 11.34 -4.25
C LYS A 41 7.25 11.22 -3.05
N HIS A 42 6.86 12.34 -2.45
CA HIS A 42 5.90 12.33 -1.35
C HIS A 42 4.54 11.80 -1.79
N GLN A 43 4.00 12.28 -2.91
CA GLN A 43 2.74 11.81 -3.47
C GLN A 43 2.77 10.31 -3.78
N GLU A 44 3.85 9.81 -4.38
CA GLU A 44 4.03 8.37 -4.61
C GLU A 44 3.95 7.56 -3.30
N VAL A 45 4.62 8.04 -2.24
CA VAL A 45 4.57 7.38 -0.92
C VAL A 45 3.16 7.43 -0.33
N MET A 46 2.44 8.55 -0.46
CA MET A 46 1.07 8.67 0.04
C MET A 46 0.11 7.74 -0.70
N VAL A 47 0.22 7.64 -2.02
CA VAL A 47 -0.58 6.71 -2.82
C VAL A 47 -0.30 5.27 -2.42
N LEU A 48 0.97 4.89 -2.26
CA LEU A 48 1.32 3.54 -1.81
C LEU A 48 0.78 3.22 -0.42
N LYS A 49 0.80 4.18 0.52
CA LYS A 49 0.20 4.02 1.84
C LYS A 49 -1.31 3.80 1.77
N ALA A 50 -2.02 4.59 0.96
CA ALA A 50 -3.46 4.44 0.77
C ALA A 50 -3.80 3.06 0.18
N MET A 51 -3.08 2.62 -0.86
CA MET A 51 -3.27 1.31 -1.48
C MET A 51 -3.07 0.15 -0.49
N VAL A 52 -2.04 0.23 0.36
CA VAL A 52 -1.80 -0.76 1.42
C VAL A 52 -2.94 -0.77 2.44
N ALA A 53 -3.38 0.40 2.91
CA ALA A 53 -4.45 0.50 3.89
C ALA A 53 -5.79 -0.05 3.35
N ASP A 54 -6.12 0.26 2.09
CA ASP A 54 -7.34 -0.23 1.45
C ASP A 54 -7.31 -1.76 1.27
N LEU A 55 -6.17 -2.32 0.85
CA LEU A 55 -5.99 -3.77 0.74
C LEU A 55 -6.09 -4.47 2.11
N GLN A 56 -5.47 -3.91 3.14
CA GLN A 56 -5.57 -4.43 4.51
C GLN A 56 -7.02 -4.42 4.99
N LYS A 57 -7.76 -3.35 4.72
CA LYS A 57 -9.19 -3.24 5.04
C LYS A 57 -10.03 -4.27 4.28
N GLU A 58 -9.81 -4.44 2.97
CA GLU A 58 -10.54 -5.45 2.18
C GLU A 58 -10.26 -6.87 2.69
N ILE A 59 -8.98 -7.21 2.95
CA ILE A 59 -8.59 -8.50 3.51
C ILE A 59 -9.28 -8.74 4.85
N HIS A 60 -9.24 -7.75 5.75
CA HIS A 60 -9.86 -7.87 7.08
C HIS A 60 -11.38 -8.08 6.99
N MET A 61 -12.06 -7.36 6.07
CA MET A 61 -13.49 -7.55 5.85
C MET A 61 -13.80 -8.96 5.32
N LEU A 62 -12.96 -9.52 4.45
CA LEU A 62 -13.12 -10.86 3.92
C LEU A 62 -12.80 -11.96 4.94
N GLU A 63 -11.82 -11.73 5.83
CA GLU A 63 -11.45 -12.71 6.87
C GLU A 63 -12.48 -12.78 8.00
N ASN A 64 -13.17 -11.67 8.28
CA ASN A 64 -14.14 -11.56 9.37
C ASN A 64 -15.60 -11.60 8.91
N GLN A 65 -15.85 -11.96 7.65
CA GLN A 65 -17.22 -12.24 7.19
C GLN A 65 -17.70 -13.57 7.79
N PRO A 66 -18.87 -13.61 8.45
CA PRO A 66 -19.45 -14.84 9.02
C PRO A 66 -19.88 -15.85 7.95
#